data_AF-A0A4Y7L395-F1
#
_entry.id   AF-A0A4Y7L395-F1
#
_cell.length_a   1.000
_cell.length_b   1.000
_cell.length_c   1.000
_cell.angle_alpha   90.00
_cell.angle_beta   90.00
_cell.angle_gamma   90.00
#
_symmetry.space_group_name_H-M   'P 1'
#
loop_
_entity.id
_entity.type
_entity.pdbx_description
1 polymer ?
#
loop_
_entity_poly.entity_id
_entity_poly.type
_entity_poly.pdbx_seq_one_letter_code
_entity_poly.pdbx_strand_id
1 'polypeptide(L)'
;MKATNFWQALYVKAEKNVKELNLSVDIMKRESAKLLERSALAEKDMKRGRNELVNAGSDIQRLAKSVYKIESQATDLMDGLRQIPGREALKLRAEVGTMASLIQQQRSALDKKILKISELGVSV
;
A
#
# COMPACT_ATOMS: atom_id res chain seq x y z
N MET A 1 -13.76 -70.68 21.52
CA MET A 1 -13.08 -70.18 20.30
C MET A 1 -13.67 -68.89 19.71
N LYS A 2 -14.96 -68.52 19.92
CA LYS A 2 -15.56 -67.30 19.32
C LYS A 2 -15.10 -65.95 19.91
N ALA A 3 -14.79 -65.87 21.21
CA ALA A 3 -14.42 -64.62 21.86
C ALA A 3 -13.05 -64.06 21.40
N THR A 4 -12.08 -64.94 21.14
CA THR A 4 -10.74 -64.57 20.67
C THR A 4 -10.76 -63.90 19.29
N ASN A 5 -11.66 -64.33 18.40
CA ASN A 5 -11.78 -63.77 17.05
C ASN A 5 -12.38 -62.36 17.03
N PHE A 6 -13.22 -62.01 18.02
CA PHE A 6 -13.82 -60.68 18.14
C PHE A 6 -12.78 -59.62 18.55
N TRP A 7 -11.98 -59.90 19.60
CA TRP A 7 -10.94 -58.99 20.05
C TRP A 7 -9.85 -58.78 19.00
N GLN A 8 -9.49 -59.84 18.27
CA GLN A 8 -8.54 -59.74 17.16
C GLN A 8 -9.06 -58.82 16.03
N ALA A 9 -10.34 -58.92 15.68
CA ALA A 9 -10.94 -58.06 14.67
C ALA A 9 -10.97 -56.58 15.10
N LEU A 10 -11.29 -56.30 16.38
CA LEU A 10 -11.24 -54.95 16.93
C LEU A 10 -9.82 -54.38 16.92
N TYR A 11 -8.83 -55.19 17.30
CA TYR A 11 -7.43 -54.79 17.30
C TYR A 11 -6.95 -54.42 15.89
N VAL A 12 -7.21 -55.26 14.89
CA VAL A 12 -6.82 -54.99 13.48
C VAL A 12 -7.47 -53.71 12.97
N LYS A 13 -8.75 -53.46 13.31
CA LYS A 13 -9.43 -52.20 12.96
C LYS A 13 -8.77 -50.98 13.63
N ALA A 14 -8.46 -51.08 14.92
CA ALA A 14 -7.79 -50.01 15.65
C ALA A 14 -6.40 -49.72 15.07
N GLU A 15 -5.63 -50.76 14.74
CA GLU A 15 -4.31 -50.61 14.13
C GLU A 15 -4.38 -49.89 12.77
N LYS A 16 -5.36 -50.26 11.93
CA LYS A 16 -5.61 -49.56 10.66
C LYS A 16 -5.94 -48.08 10.88
N ASN A 17 -6.84 -47.77 11.81
CA ASN A 17 -7.22 -46.39 12.12
C ASN A 17 -6.03 -45.56 12.63
N VAL A 18 -5.15 -46.14 13.45
CA VAL A 18 -3.94 -45.47 13.93
C VAL A 18 -2.98 -45.17 12.78
N LYS A 19 -2.82 -46.11 11.84
CA LYS A 19 -1.98 -45.90 10.64
C LYS A 19 -2.52 -44.77 9.75
N GLU A 20 -3.84 -44.76 9.52
CA GLU A 20 -4.50 -43.70 8.76
C GLU A 20 -4.36 -42.34 9.46
N LEU A 21 -4.57 -42.29 10.77
CA LEU A 21 -4.42 -41.07 11.56
C LEU A 21 -2.99 -40.52 11.51
N ASN A 22 -1.98 -41.39 11.63
CA ASN A 22 -0.57 -40.97 11.52
C ASN A 22 -0.27 -40.34 10.16
N LEU A 23 -0.80 -40.91 9.06
CA LEU A 23 -0.64 -40.33 7.73
C LEU A 23 -1.30 -38.94 7.64
N SER A 24 -2.51 -38.78 8.16
CA SER A 24 -3.20 -37.48 8.20
C SER A 24 -2.41 -36.44 9.01
N VAL A 25 -1.85 -36.82 10.16
CA VAL A 25 -1.03 -35.93 10.99
C VAL A 25 0.24 -35.49 10.26
N ASP A 26 0.89 -36.40 9.52
CA ASP A 26 2.10 -36.07 8.77
C ASP A 26 1.83 -35.12 7.61
N ILE A 27 0.71 -35.30 6.90
CA ILE A 27 0.26 -34.37 5.86
C ILE A 27 -0.02 -33.00 6.48
N MET A 28 -0.80 -32.97 7.57
CA MET A 28 -1.13 -31.74 8.29
C MET A 28 0.13 -30.98 8.71
N LYS A 29 1.13 -31.65 9.30
CA LYS A 29 2.39 -31.03 9.73
C LYS A 29 3.13 -30.36 8.56
N ARG A 30 3.19 -31.02 7.41
CA ARG A 30 3.89 -30.48 6.22
C ARG A 30 3.14 -29.30 5.62
N GLU A 31 1.81 -29.38 5.55
CA GLU A 31 0.99 -28.29 5.03
C GLU A 31 0.98 -27.09 5.96
N SER A 32 0.86 -27.31 7.28
CA SER A 32 0.90 -26.24 8.26
C SER A 32 2.24 -25.51 8.24
N ALA A 33 3.36 -26.23 8.14
CA ALA A 33 4.69 -25.61 8.04
C ALA A 33 4.80 -24.68 6.83
N LYS A 34 4.34 -25.12 5.65
CA LYS A 34 4.34 -24.31 4.43
C LYS A 34 3.46 -23.07 4.54
N LEU A 35 2.27 -23.22 5.14
CA LEU A 35 1.34 -22.10 5.29
C LEU A 35 1.86 -21.07 6.30
N LEU A 36 2.43 -21.52 7.41
CA LEU A 36 3.03 -20.63 8.42
C LEU A 36 4.19 -19.84 7.82
N GLU A 37 5.10 -20.49 7.10
CA GLU A 37 6.22 -19.82 6.42
C GLU A 37 5.72 -18.77 5.41
N ARG A 38 4.76 -19.13 4.56
CA ARG A 38 4.14 -18.19 3.61
C ARG A 38 3.50 -16.99 4.30
N SER A 39 2.78 -17.22 5.40
CA SER A 39 2.14 -16.14 6.15
C SER A 39 3.15 -15.17 6.77
N ALA A 40 4.27 -15.69 7.30
CA ALA A 40 5.33 -14.88 7.89
C ALA A 40 6.04 -14.02 6.83
N LEU A 41 6.29 -14.57 5.64
CA LEU A 41 6.85 -13.82 4.52
C LEU A 41 5.90 -12.72 4.04
N ALA A 42 4.61 -13.04 3.87
CA ALA A 42 3.60 -12.06 3.49
C ALA A 42 3.48 -10.92 4.52
N GLU A 43 3.50 -11.24 5.81
CA GLU A 43 3.47 -10.23 6.88
C GLU A 43 4.69 -9.30 6.83
N LYS A 44 5.88 -9.86 6.60
CA LYS A 44 7.12 -9.09 6.44
C LYS A 44 7.05 -8.14 5.25
N ASP A 45 6.57 -8.63 4.10
CA ASP A 45 6.43 -7.83 2.90
C ASP A 45 5.37 -6.73 3.05
N MET A 46 4.24 -7.03 3.71
CA MET A 46 3.20 -6.05 4.04
C MET A 46 3.75 -4.93 4.94
N LYS A 47 4.49 -5.28 5.99
CA LYS A 47 5.12 -4.30 6.90
C LYS A 47 6.13 -3.42 6.15
N ARG A 48 6.97 -4.01 5.30
CA ARG A 48 7.91 -3.26 4.46
C ARG A 48 7.17 -2.30 3.52
N GLY A 49 6.20 -2.81 2.75
CA GLY A 49 5.43 -1.99 1.81
C GLY A 49 4.67 -0.85 2.49
N ARG A 50 4.11 -1.09 3.69
CA ARG A 50 3.50 -0.02 4.50
C ARG A 50 4.50 1.08 4.85
N ASN A 51 5.71 0.73 5.29
CA ASN A 51 6.74 1.72 5.63
C ASN A 51 7.18 2.53 4.41
N GLU A 52 7.35 1.86 3.26
CA GLU A 52 7.66 2.53 1.99
C GLU A 52 6.57 3.53 1.59
N LEU A 53 5.29 3.16 1.74
CA LEU A 53 4.15 4.05 1.46
C LEU A 53 4.10 5.24 2.42
N VAL A 54 4.35 5.05 3.71
CA VAL A 54 4.42 6.15 4.69
C VAL A 54 5.51 7.14 4.29
N ASN A 55 6.73 6.64 4.03
CA ASN A 55 7.87 7.50 3.69
C ASN A 55 7.63 8.28 2.40
N ALA A 56 7.22 7.59 1.33
CA ALA A 56 6.91 8.23 0.06
C ALA A 56 5.75 9.22 0.19
N GLY A 57 4.74 8.88 0.99
CA GLY A 57 3.64 9.76 1.32
C GLY A 57 4.10 11.05 2.01
N SER A 58 4.95 10.95 3.03
CA SER A 58 5.48 12.12 3.75
C SER A 58 6.30 13.02 2.81
N ASP A 59 7.07 12.43 1.91
CA ASP A 59 7.81 13.17 0.88
C ASP A 59 6.89 13.89 -0.11
N ILE A 60 5.82 13.22 -0.56
CA ILE A 60 4.77 13.83 -1.41
C ILE A 60 4.09 14.99 -0.67
N GLN A 61 3.75 14.82 0.61
CA GLN A 61 3.11 15.86 1.40
C GLN A 61 4.03 17.08 1.58
N ARG A 62 5.33 16.85 1.81
CA ARG A 62 6.33 17.92 1.87
C ARG A 62 6.45 18.65 0.54
N LEU A 63 6.49 17.92 -0.58
CA LEU A 63 6.52 18.51 -1.91
C LEU A 63 5.26 19.31 -2.20
N ALA A 64 4.07 18.80 -1.85
CA ALA A 64 2.81 19.51 -2.01
C ALA A 64 2.84 20.86 -1.29
N LYS A 65 3.30 20.90 -0.03
CA LYS A 65 3.48 22.16 0.73
C LYS A 65 4.39 23.16 0.01
N SER A 66 5.49 22.69 -0.59
CA SER A 66 6.36 23.55 -1.40
C SER A 66 5.66 24.06 -2.66
N VAL A 67 4.89 23.21 -3.35
CA VAL A 67 4.09 23.60 -4.53
C VAL A 67 3.05 24.64 -4.16
N TYR A 68 2.35 24.50 -3.04
CA TYR A 68 1.42 25.50 -2.49
C TYR A 68 2.09 26.86 -2.30
N LYS A 69 3.33 26.88 -1.78
CA LYS A 69 4.08 28.13 -1.61
C LYS A 69 4.40 28.79 -2.96
N ILE A 70 4.79 28.00 -3.96
CA ILE A 70 5.07 28.51 -5.31
C ILE A 70 3.78 29.03 -5.97
N GLU A 71 2.64 28.36 -5.76
CA GLU A 71 1.33 28.80 -6.23
C GLU A 71 0.95 30.18 -5.66
N SER A 72 1.19 30.41 -4.37
CA SER A 72 1.01 31.72 -3.73
C SER A 72 1.90 32.77 -4.37
N GLN A 73 3.18 32.48 -4.58
CA GLN A 73 4.13 33.42 -5.19
C GLN A 73 3.75 33.77 -6.64
N ALA A 74 3.27 32.79 -7.42
CA ALA A 74 2.78 33.02 -8.77
C ALA A 74 1.53 33.92 -8.78
N THR A 75 0.65 33.75 -7.79
CA THR A 75 -0.54 34.59 -7.60
C THR A 75 -0.15 36.03 -7.28
N ASP A 76 0.73 36.23 -6.29
CA ASP A 76 1.22 37.56 -5.89
C ASP A 76 1.91 38.27 -7.06
N LEU A 77 2.72 37.55 -7.84
CA LEU A 77 3.39 38.09 -9.02
C LEU A 77 2.37 38.47 -10.12
N MET A 78 1.37 37.63 -10.38
CA MET A 78 0.32 37.92 -11.35
C MET A 78 -0.47 39.16 -10.96
N ASP A 79 -0.77 39.34 -9.67
CA ASP A 79 -1.47 40.51 -9.16
C ASP A 79 -0.64 41.79 -9.28
N GLY A 80 0.66 41.72 -9.02
CA GLY A 80 1.58 42.83 -9.28
C GLY A 80 1.64 43.20 -10.77
N LEU A 81 1.77 42.21 -11.65
CA LEU A 81 1.82 42.42 -13.10
C LEU A 81 0.52 43.01 -13.65
N ARG A 82 -0.64 42.70 -13.05
CA ARG A 82 -1.95 43.26 -13.44
C ARG A 82 -2.04 44.77 -13.29
N GLN A 83 -1.29 45.34 -12.34
CA GLN A 83 -1.25 46.79 -12.11
C GLN A 83 -0.38 47.54 -13.11
N ILE A 84 0.50 46.85 -13.85
CA ILE A 84 1.43 47.47 -14.80
C ILE A 84 0.82 47.44 -16.21
N PRO A 85 0.49 48.59 -16.83
CA PRO A 85 0.08 48.64 -18.23
C PRO A 85 1.28 48.42 -19.16
N GLY A 86 1.07 47.83 -20.33
CA GLY A 86 2.11 47.67 -21.36
C GLY A 86 2.17 46.27 -21.97
N ARG A 87 2.79 46.18 -23.15
CA ARG A 87 2.87 44.93 -23.92
C ARG A 87 3.80 43.92 -23.25
N GLU A 88 4.87 44.40 -22.63
CA GLU A 88 5.87 43.62 -21.91
C GLU A 88 5.25 42.99 -20.67
N ALA A 89 4.49 43.77 -19.89
CA ALA A 89 3.73 43.26 -18.75
C ALA A 89 2.70 42.21 -19.18
N LEU A 90 2.02 42.41 -20.33
CA LEU A 90 1.08 41.43 -20.86
C LEU A 90 1.74 40.08 -21.21
N LYS A 91 2.96 40.10 -21.78
CA LYS A 91 3.72 38.87 -22.06
C LYS A 91 4.06 38.13 -20.78
N LEU A 92 4.56 38.84 -19.76
CA LEU A 92 4.88 38.25 -18.46
C LEU A 92 3.63 37.65 -17.78
N ARG A 93 2.46 38.30 -17.88
CA ARG A 93 1.20 37.74 -17.38
C ARG A 93 0.85 36.41 -18.06
N ALA A 94 1.06 36.30 -19.38
CA ALA A 94 0.81 35.06 -20.11
C ALA A 94 1.76 33.94 -19.67
N GLU A 95 3.04 34.26 -19.46
CA GLU A 95 4.04 33.32 -18.93
C GLU A 95 3.68 32.84 -17.53
N VAL A 96 3.38 33.77 -16.60
CA VAL A 96 2.97 33.45 -15.22
C VAL A 96 1.67 32.66 -15.21
N GLY A 97 0.70 32.99 -16.04
CA GLY A 97 -0.55 32.22 -16.16
C GLY A 97 -0.31 30.78 -16.64
N THR A 98 0.63 30.57 -17.55
CA THR A 98 1.03 29.23 -18.00
C THR A 98 1.69 28.44 -16.86
N MET A 99 2.60 29.08 -16.11
CA MET A 99 3.24 28.47 -14.94
C MET A 99 2.24 28.11 -13.85
N ALA A 100 1.30 29.01 -13.54
CA ALA A 100 0.25 28.78 -12.55
C ALA A 100 -0.63 27.57 -12.90
N SER A 101 -1.01 27.43 -14.17
CA SER A 101 -1.76 26.26 -14.66
C SER A 101 -0.98 24.95 -14.44
N LEU A 102 0.32 24.95 -14.75
CA LEU A 102 1.18 23.78 -14.52
C LEU A 102 1.30 23.44 -13.03
N ILE A 103 1.52 24.44 -12.18
CA ILE A 103 1.60 24.28 -10.71
C ILE A 103 0.32 23.64 -10.17
N GLN A 104 -0.85 24.12 -10.61
CA GLN A 104 -2.15 23.60 -10.21
C GLN A 104 -2.35 22.14 -10.63
N GLN A 105 -1.90 21.77 -11.83
CA GLN A 105 -1.94 20.38 -12.31
C GLN A 105 -1.03 19.47 -11.46
N GLN A 106 0.19 19.92 -11.15
CA GLN A 106 1.11 19.17 -10.29
C GLN A 106 0.55 18.97 -8.89
N ARG A 107 0.02 20.03 -8.27
CA ARG A 107 -0.64 19.95 -6.96
C ARG A 107 -1.76 18.92 -6.95
N SER A 108 -2.66 19.00 -7.94
CA SER A 108 -3.78 18.07 -8.06
C SER A 108 -3.33 16.61 -8.21
N ALA A 109 -2.19 16.37 -8.89
CA ALA A 109 -1.62 15.04 -9.04
C ALA A 109 -1.03 14.51 -7.72
N LEU A 110 -0.35 15.37 -6.95
CA LEU A 110 0.20 15.01 -5.63
C LEU A 110 -0.92 14.70 -4.63
N ASP A 111 -1.96 15.54 -4.56
CA ASP A 111 -3.10 15.34 -3.67
C ASP A 111 -3.83 14.02 -3.96
N LYS A 112 -4.04 13.70 -5.26
CA LYS A 112 -4.60 12.40 -5.68
C LYS A 112 -3.74 11.21 -5.24
N LYS A 113 -2.41 11.36 -5.19
CA LYS A 113 -1.53 10.29 -4.71
C LYS A 113 -1.63 10.12 -3.20
N ILE A 114 -1.70 11.20 -2.43
CA ILE A 114 -1.94 11.13 -0.98
C ILE A 114 -3.27 10.45 -0.65
N LEU A 115 -4.34 10.79 -1.38
CA LEU A 115 -5.64 10.15 -1.21
C LEU A 115 -5.56 8.64 -1.45
N LYS A 116 -4.91 8.21 -2.53
CA LYS A 116 -4.71 6.79 -2.83
C LYS A 116 -3.92 6.04 -1.76
N ILE A 117 -2.92 6.67 -1.14
CA ILE A 117 -2.18 6.06 -0.03
C ILE A 117 -3.10 5.92 1.20
N SER A 118 -3.91 6.95 1.46
CA SER A 118 -4.87 6.96 2.57
C SER A 118 -5.97 5.90 2.43
N GLU A 119 -6.46 5.68 1.20
CA GLU A 119 -7.43 4.62 0.85
C GLU A 119 -6.91 3.20 1.15
N LEU A 120 -5.59 3.01 1.19
CA LEU A 120 -4.96 1.75 1.60
C LEU A 120 -4.85 1.59 3.13
N GLY A 121 -5.44 2.52 3.92
CA GLY A 121 -5.35 2.51 5.38
C GLY A 121 -3.96 2.93 5.91
N VAL A 122 -3.17 3.61 5.09
CA VAL A 122 -1.86 4.17 5.48
C VAL A 122 -2.03 5.65 5.81
N SER A 123 -1.76 6.02 7.05
CA SER A 123 -1.75 7.42 7.47
C SER A 123 -0.46 8.08 7.01
N VAL A 124 -0.59 9.24 6.37
CA VAL A 124 0.50 10.03 5.78
C VAL A 124 0.49 11.45 6.31
#